data_AF-A0A1B8P2Q3-F1
#
_entry.id   AF-A0A1B8P2Q3-F1
#
_cell.length_a   1.000
_cell.length_b   1.000
_cell.length_c   1.000
_cell.angle_alpha   90.00
_cell.angle_beta   90.00
_cell.angle_gamma   90.00
#
_symmetry.space_group_name_H-M   'P 1'
#
loop_
_entity.id
_entity.type
_entity.pdbx_description
1 polymer ?
#
loop_
_entity_poly.entity_id
_entity_poly.type
_entity_poly.pdbx_seq_one_letter_code
_entity_poly.pdbx_strand_id
1 'polypeptide(L)' 'MHREDGVPIQLEDRYVNPSRVPHYLETDFTQHTPNEVLVAACPINDVEHVVEAVLVDANTAQRLDIAPTNPACE' A
#
# COMPACT_ATOMS: atom_id res chain seq x y z
N MET A 1 -3.56 4.86 1.33
CA MET A 1 -2.58 5.97 1.48
C MET A 1 -2.21 6.03 2.93
N HIS A 2 -0.93 5.83 3.22
CA HIS A 2 -0.37 5.87 4.56
C HIS A 2 0.17 7.26 4.85
N ARG A 3 -0.03 7.74 6.08
CA ARG A 3 0.40 9.07 6.53
C ARG A 3 1.16 8.94 7.84
N GLU A 4 2.23 9.72 7.98
CA GLU A 4 2.96 9.92 9.24
C GLU A 4 2.83 11.40 9.61
N ASP A 5 2.33 11.70 10.82
CA ASP A 5 2.05 13.07 11.28
C ASP A 5 1.22 13.93 10.30
N GLY A 6 0.35 13.28 9.51
CA GLY A 6 -0.47 13.91 8.48
C GLY A 6 0.21 14.04 7.11
N VAL A 7 1.53 13.83 7.04
CA VAL A 7 2.31 13.83 5.79
C VAL A 7 2.12 12.50 5.08
N PRO A 8 1.68 12.48 3.80
CA PRO A 8 1.57 11.24 3.05
C PRO A 8 2.95 10.67 2.74
N ILE A 9 3.24 9.48 3.26
CA ILE A 9 4.55 8.84 3.10
C ILE A 9 4.54 7.72 2.06
N GLN A 10 3.37 7.11 1.81
CA GLN A 10 3.28 5.95 0.93
C GLN A 10 1.88 5.81 0.32
N LEU A 11 1.85 5.56 -0.98
CA LEU A 11 0.67 5.10 -1.70
C LEU A 11 0.82 3.60 -1.89
N GLU A 12 -0.10 2.83 -1.32
CA GLU A 12 -0.14 1.38 -1.48
C GLU A 12 -1.34 1.04 -2.36
N ASP A 13 -1.09 0.42 -3.51
CA ASP A 13 -2.11 -0.22 -4.34
C ASP A 13 -1.96 -1.74 -4.20
N ARG A 14 -3.00 -2.39 -3.66
CA ARG A 14 -2.92 -3.80 -3.25
C ARG A 14 -4.10 -4.58 -3.81
N TYR A 15 -3.76 -5.65 -4.53
CA TYR A 15 -4.73 -6.59 -5.08
C TYR A 15 -4.78 -7.84 -4.20
N VAL A 16 -5.97 -8.18 -3.70
CA VAL A 16 -6.20 -9.36 -2.86
C VAL A 16 -7.23 -10.28 -3.48
N ASN A 17 -7.00 -11.58 -3.40
CA ASN A 17 -7.97 -12.58 -3.86
C ASN A 17 -9.06 -12.79 -2.79
N PRO A 18 -10.31 -12.36 -3.03
CA PRO A 18 -11.39 -12.43 -2.04
C PRO A 18 -11.76 -13.88 -1.70
N SER A 19 -11.53 -14.85 -2.59
CA SER A 19 -11.79 -16.26 -2.31
C SER A 19 -10.85 -16.84 -1.25
N ARG A 20 -9.69 -16.21 -1.02
CA ARG A 20 -8.73 -16.61 0.01
C ARG A 20 -8.92 -15.85 1.32
N VAL A 21 -9.36 -14.60 1.25
CA VAL A 21 -9.61 -13.75 2.42
C VAL A 21 -10.99 -13.10 2.27
N PRO A 22 -12.08 -13.85 2.49
CA PRO A 22 -13.44 -13.37 2.21
C PRO A 22 -13.83 -12.14 3.04
N HIS A 23 -13.28 -11.98 4.24
CA HIS A 23 -13.55 -10.84 5.13
C HIS A 23 -12.64 -9.63 4.89
N TYR A 24 -11.78 -9.66 3.86
CA TYR A 24 -10.80 -8.60 3.63
C TYR A 24 -11.47 -7.24 3.39
N LEU A 25 -12.54 -7.22 2.60
CA LEU A 25 -13.28 -5.99 2.28
C LEU A 25 -14.13 -5.47 3.44
N GLU A 26 -14.40 -6.31 4.44
CA GLU A 26 -15.17 -5.98 5.64
C GLU A 26 -14.27 -5.41 6.75
N THR A 27 -12.94 -5.45 6.56
CA THR A 27 -11.99 -5.01 7.58
C THR A 27 -11.83 -3.50 7.57
N ASP A 28 -11.84 -2.91 8.77
CA ASP A 28 -11.54 -1.49 8.96
C ASP A 28 -10.04 -1.23 8.90
N PHE A 29 -9.58 -0.71 7.76
CA PHE A 29 -8.16 -0.42 7.52
C PHE A 29 -7.62 0.82 8.26
N THR A 30 -8.46 1.51 9.05
CA THR A 30 -8.00 2.56 9.96
C THR A 30 -7.49 2.01 11.30
N GLN A 31 -7.92 0.79 11.66
CA GLN A 31 -7.52 0.11 12.90
C GLN A 31 -6.52 -1.02 12.64
N HIS A 32 -6.62 -1.66 11.48
CA HIS A 32 -5.77 -2.78 11.10
C HIS A 32 -5.12 -2.53 9.75
N THR A 33 -3.84 -2.84 9.61
CA THR A 33 -3.16 -2.72 8.32
C THR A 33 -3.58 -3.85 7.38
N PRO A 34 -3.59 -3.59 6.05
CA PRO A 34 -3.73 -4.61 5.03
C PRO A 34 -2.89 -5.87 5.27
N ASN A 35 -1.63 -5.68 5.71
CA ASN A 35 -0.70 -6.78 5.94
C ASN A 35 -1.08 -7.64 7.15
N GLU A 36 -1.50 -7.03 8.26
CA GLU A 36 -1.92 -7.77 9.46
C GLU A 36 -3.11 -8.70 9.17
N VAL A 37 -4.09 -8.22 8.40
CA VAL A 37 -5.26 -9.02 8.00
C VAL A 37 -4.84 -10.19 7.12
N LEU A 38 -3.93 -9.97 6.17
CA LEU A 38 -3.44 -11.02 5.29
C LEU A 38 -2.67 -12.08 6.05
N VAL A 39 -1.73 -11.69 6.93
CA VAL A 39 -0.95 -12.61 7.77
C VAL A 39 -1.86 -13.44 8.68
N ALA A 40 -2.90 -12.82 9.25
CA ALA A 40 -3.86 -13.52 10.10
C ALA A 40 -4.73 -14.53 9.33
N ALA A 41 -5.13 -14.20 8.11
CA ALA A 41 -5.97 -15.07 7.27
C ALA A 41 -5.18 -16.18 6.57
N CYS A 42 -3.93 -15.92 6.21
CA CYS A 42 -3.05 -16.86 5.53
C CYS A 42 -1.60 -16.60 5.96
N PRO A 43 -0.94 -17.57 6.64
CA PRO A 43 0.48 -17.45 6.94
C PRO A 43 1.26 -17.21 5.66
N ILE A 44 1.93 -16.06 5.57
CA ILE A 44 2.69 -15.68 4.40
C ILE A 44 3.88 -16.65 4.29
N ASN A 45 3.84 -17.55 3.31
CA ASN A 45 4.91 -18.53 3.09
C ASN A 45 6.05 -17.96 2.24
N ASP A 46 5.75 -17.05 1.30
CA ASP A 46 6.71 -16.41 0.41
C ASP A 46 6.28 -14.97 0.11
N VAL A 47 7.25 -14.05 0.08
CA VAL A 47 7.06 -12.66 -0.35
C VAL A 47 8.16 -12.27 -1.32
N GLU A 48 7.75 -11.75 -2.47
CA GLU A 48 8.64 -11.10 -3.42
C GLU A 48 8.39 -9.58 -3.36
N HIS A 49 9.46 -8.81 -3.15
CA HIS A 49 9.43 -7.36 -3.21
C HIS A 49 10.36 -6.90 -4.34
N VAL A 50 9.83 -6.09 -5.25
CA VAL A 50 10.59 -5.38 -6.27
C VAL A 50 10.59 -3.92 -5.86
N VAL A 51 11.76 -3.27 -5.87
CA VAL A 51 11.90 -1.85 -5.52
C VAL A 51 12.53 -1.13 -6.69
N GLU A 52 11.84 -0.14 -7.24
CA GLU A 52 12.31 0.65 -8.38
C GLU A 52 12.20 2.15 -8.12
N ALA A 53 13.22 2.91 -8.52
CA ALA A 53 13.17 4.37 -8.46
C ALA A 53 12.61 4.92 -9.78
N VAL A 54 11.36 5.37 -9.76
CA VAL A 54 10.64 5.84 -10.95
C VAL A 54 10.16 7.28 -10.75
N LEU A 55 9.96 8.00 -11.87
CA LEU A 55 9.20 9.24 -11.84
C LEU A 55 7.73 8.88 -11.73
N VAL A 56 7.09 9.31 -10.64
CA VAL A 56 5.67 9.10 -10.42
C VAL A 56 4.83 10.00 -11.32
N ASP A 57 3.64 9.52 -11.68
CA ASP A 57 2.70 10.33 -12.45
C ASP A 57 2.17 11.54 -11.64
N ALA A 58 1.53 12.48 -12.34
CA ALA A 58 1.02 13.70 -11.71
C ALA A 58 -0.04 13.41 -10.61
N ASN A 59 -0.79 12.32 -10.73
CA ASN A 59 -1.81 11.96 -9.75
C ASN A 59 -1.19 11.45 -8.44
N THR A 60 -0.19 10.59 -8.55
CA THR A 60 0.55 10.02 -7.43
C THR A 60 1.39 11.08 -6.74
N ALA A 61 2.06 11.95 -7.51
CA ALA A 61 2.79 13.10 -6.99
C ALA A 61 1.88 14.02 -6.14
N GLN A 62 0.67 14.32 -6.63
CA GLN A 62 -0.30 15.13 -5.89
C GLN A 62 -0.79 14.43 -4.61
N ARG A 63 -1.01 13.11 -4.65
CA ARG A 63 -1.45 12.33 -3.48
C ARG A 63 -0.37 12.22 -2.40
N LEU A 64 0.89 12.18 -2.81
CA LEU A 64 2.06 12.11 -1.94
C LEU A 64 2.64 13.48 -1.58
N ASP A 65 2.06 14.57 -2.06
CA ASP A 65 2.54 15.94 -1.85
C ASP A 65 4.03 16.12 -2.21
N ILE A 66 4.46 15.49 -3.32
CA ILE A 66 5.82 15.56 -3.84
C ILE A 66 5.86 16.24 -5.20
N ALA A 67 7.01 16.84 -5.53
CA ALA A 67 7.22 17.40 -6.87
C ALA A 67 7.21 16.27 -7.93
N PRO A 68 6.59 16.45 -9.11
CA PRO A 68 6.56 15.44 -10.17
C PRO A 68 7.95 15.06 -10.71
N THR A 69 8.95 15.88 -10.43
CA THR A 69 10.35 15.66 -10.82
C THR A 69 11.16 14.90 -9.79
N ASN A 70 10.60 14.62 -8.60
CA ASN A 70 11.27 13.81 -7.59
C ASN A 70 11.02 12.33 -7.89
N PRO A 71 12.08 11.52 -8.03
CA PRO A 71 11.92 10.07 -8.12
C PRO A 71 11.37 9.55 -6.79
N ALA A 72 10.41 8.63 -6.86
CA ALA A 72 9.90 7.89 -5.71
C ALA A 72 10.17 6.39 -5.91
N CYS A 73 10.24 5.66 -4.81
CA CYS A 73 10.33 4.21 -4.85
C CYS A 73 8.92 3.62 -5.04
N GLU A 74 8.72 2.81 -6.06
CA GLU A 74 7.64 1.81 -6.15
C GLU A 74 8.10 0.48 -5.57
#